data_AF-D8STJ1-F1
#
_entry.id   AF-D8STJ1-F1
#
_cell.length_a   1.000
_cell.length_b   1.000
_cell.length_c   1.000
_cell.angle_alpha   90.00
_cell.angle_beta   90.00
_cell.angle_gamma   90.00
#
_symmetry.space_group_name_H-M   'P 1'
#
loop_
_entity.id
_entity.type
_entity.pdbx_description
1 polymer ?
#
loop_
_entity_poly.entity_id
_entity_poly.type
_entity_poly.pdbx_seq_one_letter_code
_entity_poly.pdbx_strand_id
1 'polypeptide(L)'
;MESNSKMALAGMEESLHSALATLHQLHCSVSSFTLPSQLLVLERLNELVKDLNLMQSSSNQCNLEIPVEVIRFIDEGKNPDEFTKDLLNHCIQRNQATKGKALRKHILEEVEEAFPEETETYRMLRTASALESRRSAAQPIPGLSNGDARVKPEHTG
;
A
#
# COMPACT_ATOMS: atom_id res chain seq x y z
N MET A 1 16.98 5.91 14.70
CA MET A 1 16.15 4.68 14.78
C MET A 1 16.12 3.93 13.46
N GLU A 2 15.76 4.57 12.33
CA GLU A 2 15.65 3.90 11.02
C GLU A 2 16.93 3.19 10.52
N SER A 3 18.12 3.75 10.83
CA SER A 3 19.41 3.15 10.44
C SER A 3 19.74 1.83 11.14
N ASN A 4 19.26 1.64 12.38
CA ASN A 4 19.54 0.41 13.13
C ASN A 4 18.67 -0.75 12.62
N SER A 5 17.41 -0.48 12.29
CA SER A 5 16.50 -1.50 11.75
C SER A 5 16.95 -1.99 10.38
N LYS A 6 17.44 -1.10 9.48
CA LYS A 6 17.99 -1.52 8.19
C LYS A 6 19.24 -2.39 8.34
N MET A 7 20.11 -2.06 9.30
CA MET A 7 21.30 -2.86 9.59
C MET A 7 20.94 -4.23 10.19
N ALA A 8 19.96 -4.29 11.09
CA ALA A 8 19.46 -5.55 11.65
C ALA A 8 18.84 -6.44 10.56
N LEU A 9 18.08 -5.88 9.62
CA LEU A 9 17.52 -6.61 8.48
C LEU A 9 18.62 -7.16 7.56
N ALA A 10 19.65 -6.38 7.26
CA ALA A 10 20.79 -6.85 6.46
C ALA A 10 21.54 -8.00 7.15
N GLY A 11 21.76 -7.92 8.47
CA GLY A 11 22.34 -9.01 9.24
C GLY A 11 21.47 -10.27 9.29
N MET A 12 20.14 -10.10 9.34
CA MET A 12 19.20 -11.22 9.20
C MET A 12 19.28 -11.86 7.82
N GLU A 13 19.34 -11.05 6.76
CA GLU A 13 19.44 -11.53 5.37
C GLU A 13 20.73 -12.33 5.15
N GLU A 14 21.86 -11.86 5.69
CA GLU A 14 23.14 -12.58 5.63
C GLU A 14 23.06 -13.92 6.39
N SER A 15 22.49 -13.91 7.60
CA SER A 15 22.30 -15.12 8.40
C SER A 15 21.38 -16.14 7.71
N LEU A 16 20.32 -15.66 7.05
CA LEU A 16 19.40 -16.49 6.28
C LEU A 16 20.12 -17.16 5.09
N HIS A 17 20.90 -16.38 4.33
CA HIS A 17 21.69 -16.91 3.21
C HIS A 17 22.72 -17.94 3.68
N SER A 18 23.42 -17.68 4.79
CA SER A 18 24.34 -18.63 5.42
C SER A 18 23.64 -19.92 5.83
N ALA A 19 22.48 -19.83 6.49
CA ALA A 19 21.70 -20.98 6.92
C ALA A 19 21.24 -21.85 5.73
N LEU A 20 20.76 -21.23 4.64
CA LEU A 20 20.37 -21.93 3.41
C LEU A 20 21.57 -22.63 2.75
N ALA A 21 22.72 -21.96 2.69
CA ALA A 21 23.95 -22.53 2.13
C ALA A 21 24.43 -23.72 2.97
N THR A 22 24.45 -23.58 4.30
CA THR A 22 24.83 -24.64 5.23
C THR A 22 23.87 -25.83 5.14
N LEU A 23 22.55 -25.59 5.00
CA LEU A 23 21.55 -26.64 4.83
C LEU A 23 21.76 -27.41 3.52
N HIS A 24 22.06 -26.72 2.41
CA HIS A 24 22.39 -27.37 1.15
C HIS A 24 23.69 -28.19 1.24
N GLN A 25 24.74 -27.64 1.86
CA GLN A 25 25.99 -28.36 2.07
C GLN A 25 25.78 -29.60 2.94
N LEU A 26 25.00 -29.47 4.01
CA LEU A 26 24.64 -30.59 4.89
C LEU A 26 23.91 -31.68 4.11
N HIS A 27 22.94 -31.32 3.27
CA HIS A 27 22.26 -32.27 2.39
C HIS A 27 23.24 -33.02 1.48
N CYS A 28 24.19 -32.33 0.84
CA CYS A 28 25.21 -32.98 0.01
C CYS A 28 26.11 -33.94 0.81
N SER A 29 26.56 -33.51 2.01
CA SER A 29 27.41 -34.33 2.89
C SER A 29 26.69 -35.57 3.42
N VAL A 30 25.40 -35.45 3.75
CA VAL A 30 24.58 -36.59 4.19
C VAL A 30 24.27 -37.54 3.03
N SER A 31 24.01 -37.00 1.83
CA SER A 31 23.72 -37.81 0.63
C SER A 31 24.88 -38.70 0.18
N SER A 32 26.12 -38.28 0.46
CA SER A 32 27.36 -39.00 0.12
C SER A 32 28.16 -39.41 1.36
N PHE A 33 27.45 -39.72 2.45
CA PHE A 33 28.06 -39.93 3.75
C PHE A 33 29.11 -41.05 3.75
N THR A 34 30.25 -40.75 4.36
CA THR A 34 31.31 -41.71 4.68
C THR A 34 31.73 -41.57 6.14
N LEU A 35 32.28 -42.63 6.76
CA LEU A 35 32.69 -42.57 8.17
C LEU A 35 33.63 -41.38 8.52
N PRO A 36 34.61 -41.01 7.67
CA PRO A 36 35.43 -39.81 7.91
C PRO A 36 34.66 -38.48 7.87
N SER A 37 33.53 -38.42 7.16
CA SER A 37 32.70 -37.21 7.06
C SER A 37 31.82 -36.95 8.29
N GLN A 38 31.81 -37.85 9.28
CA GLN A 38 31.02 -37.71 10.49
C GLN A 38 31.29 -36.40 11.25
N LEU A 39 32.57 -36.06 11.42
CA LEU A 39 32.93 -34.82 12.13
C LEU A 39 32.47 -33.58 11.35
N LEU A 40 32.64 -33.58 10.02
CA LEU A 40 32.21 -32.49 9.14
C LEU A 40 30.70 -32.27 9.21
N VAL A 41 29.89 -33.33 9.19
CA VAL A 41 28.43 -33.24 9.32
C VAL A 41 28.04 -32.61 10.67
N LEU A 42 28.71 -32.99 11.76
CA LEU A 42 28.46 -32.42 13.08
C LEU A 42 28.86 -30.94 13.15
N GLU A 43 29.98 -30.55 12.55
CA GLU A 43 30.39 -29.15 12.45
C GLU A 43 29.35 -28.31 11.71
N ARG A 44 28.87 -28.78 10.54
CA ARG A 44 27.83 -28.10 9.75
C ARG A 44 26.49 -27.98 10.48
N LEU A 45 26.11 -29.01 11.25
CA LEU A 45 24.90 -28.96 12.06
C LEU A 45 25.02 -27.89 13.16
N ASN A 46 26.18 -27.82 13.82
CA ASN A 46 26.44 -26.79 14.82
C ASN A 46 26.49 -25.38 14.19
N GLU A 47 27.04 -25.23 12.98
CA GLU A 47 26.98 -23.97 12.23
C GLU A 47 25.53 -23.56 11.93
N LEU A 48 24.69 -24.47 11.45
CA LEU A 48 23.27 -24.19 11.21
C LEU A 48 22.56 -23.74 12.48
N VAL A 49 22.82 -24.39 13.62
CA VAL A 49 22.25 -23.99 14.91
C VAL A 49 22.72 -22.59 15.32
N LYS A 50 23.97 -22.22 15.06
CA LYS A 50 24.48 -20.86 15.31
C LYS A 50 23.78 -19.83 14.42
N ASP A 51 23.63 -20.11 13.12
CA ASP A 51 22.97 -19.22 12.17
C ASP A 51 21.50 -18.97 12.55
N LEU A 52 20.78 -20.01 12.97
CA LEU A 52 19.39 -19.89 13.44
C LEU A 52 19.29 -19.06 14.73
N ASN A 53 20.22 -19.23 15.68
CA ASN A 53 20.25 -18.41 16.90
C ASN A 53 20.57 -16.94 16.60
N LEU A 54 21.46 -16.67 15.65
CA LEU A 54 21.78 -15.32 15.20
C LEU A 54 20.56 -14.65 14.54
N MET A 55 19.84 -15.39 13.69
CA MET A 55 18.62 -14.91 13.05
C MET A 55 17.52 -14.58 14.07
N GLN A 56 17.32 -15.43 15.07
CA GLN A 56 16.36 -15.17 16.16
C GLN A 56 16.77 -13.95 17.00
N SER A 57 18.07 -13.79 17.29
CA SER A 57 18.57 -12.66 18.07
C SER A 57 18.43 -11.33 17.34
N SER A 58 18.66 -11.32 16.02
CA SER A 58 18.50 -10.15 15.16
C SER A 58 17.03 -9.82 14.90
N SER A 59 16.14 -10.82 14.84
CA SER A 59 14.69 -10.63 14.73
C SER A 59 14.11 -9.76 15.84
N ASN A 60 14.59 -9.89 17.07
CA ASN A 60 14.13 -9.08 18.21
C ASN A 60 14.44 -7.58 18.05
N GLN A 61 15.36 -7.21 17.16
CA GLN A 61 15.76 -5.83 16.90
C GLN A 61 14.96 -5.21 15.73
N CYS A 62 14.18 -6.03 15.02
CA CYS A 62 13.36 -5.62 13.88
C CYS A 62 11.91 -5.40 14.32
N ASN A 63 11.53 -4.12 14.52
CA ASN A 63 10.16 -3.76 14.85
C ASN A 63 9.36 -3.44 13.58
N LEU A 64 9.11 -4.47 12.74
CA LEU A 64 8.33 -4.37 11.51
C LEU A 64 6.99 -5.09 11.65
N GLU A 65 5.90 -4.40 11.33
CA GLU A 65 4.59 -5.02 11.20
C GLU A 65 4.36 -5.49 9.77
N ILE A 66 4.09 -6.78 9.59
CA ILE A 66 3.83 -7.39 8.30
C ILE A 66 2.33 -7.74 8.23
N PRO A 67 1.58 -7.22 7.25
CA PRO A 67 0.18 -7.60 7.07
C PRO A 67 0.05 -9.09 6.82
N VAL A 68 -0.94 -9.73 7.47
CA VAL A 68 -1.18 -11.18 7.37
C VAL A 68 -1.46 -11.63 5.94
N GLU A 69 -2.00 -10.75 5.11
CA GLU A 69 -2.25 -11.00 3.70
C GLU A 69 -0.95 -11.23 2.93
N VAL A 70 0.13 -10.51 3.26
CA VAL A 70 1.45 -10.70 2.63
C VAL A 70 2.01 -12.08 2.98
N ILE A 71 1.83 -12.54 4.22
CA ILE A 71 2.25 -13.87 4.66
C ILE A 71 1.54 -14.95 3.84
N ARG A 72 0.22 -14.81 3.63
CA ARG A 72 -0.55 -15.72 2.80
C ARG A 72 -0.07 -15.77 1.34
N PHE A 73 0.35 -14.63 0.77
CA PHE A 73 0.93 -14.61 -0.57
C PHE A 73 2.21 -15.46 -0.63
N ILE A 74 3.07 -15.35 0.39
CA ILE A 74 4.30 -16.15 0.48
C ILE A 74 3.96 -17.65 0.60
N ASP A 75 3.01 -18.02 1.47
CA ASP A 75 2.59 -19.42 1.66
C ASP A 75 1.99 -20.04 0.39
N GLU A 76 1.27 -19.24 -0.42
CA GLU A 76 0.71 -19.66 -1.71
C GLU A 76 1.77 -19.66 -2.84
N GLY A 77 3.02 -19.27 -2.57
CA GLY A 77 4.08 -19.17 -3.57
C GLY A 77 3.92 -18.01 -4.54
N LYS A 78 3.13 -16.99 -4.19
CA LYS A 78 2.93 -15.76 -4.97
C LYS A 78 3.96 -14.70 -4.60
N ASN A 79 4.17 -13.75 -5.50
CA ASN A 79 5.05 -12.62 -5.23
C ASN A 79 4.35 -11.62 -4.27
N PRO A 80 4.90 -11.32 -3.09
CA PRO A 80 4.34 -10.32 -2.17
C PRO A 80 4.26 -8.91 -2.77
N ASP A 81 5.04 -8.58 -3.80
CA ASP A 81 4.94 -7.30 -4.51
C ASP A 81 3.60 -7.12 -5.24
N GLU A 82 2.95 -8.22 -5.64
CA GLU A 82 1.61 -8.15 -6.24
C GLU A 82 0.59 -7.59 -5.25
N PHE A 83 0.69 -7.96 -3.97
CA PHE A 83 -0.16 -7.39 -2.93
C PHE A 83 0.05 -5.88 -2.81
N THR A 84 1.30 -5.41 -2.77
CA THR A 84 1.62 -3.98 -2.73
C THR A 84 1.10 -3.25 -3.95
N LYS A 85 1.25 -3.85 -5.14
CA LYS A 85 0.72 -3.31 -6.40
C LYS A 85 -0.81 -3.21 -6.39
N ASP A 86 -1.50 -4.24 -5.92
CA ASP A 86 -2.96 -4.27 -5.85
C ASP A 86 -3.49 -3.25 -4.84
N LEU A 87 -2.85 -3.11 -3.68
CA LEU A 87 -3.16 -2.06 -2.71
C LEU A 87 -3.00 -0.66 -3.32
N LEU A 88 -1.90 -0.43 -4.04
CA LEU A 88 -1.66 0.86 -4.71
C LEU A 88 -2.74 1.13 -5.76
N ASN A 89 -3.06 0.15 -6.61
CA ASN A 89 -4.10 0.26 -7.62
C ASN A 89 -5.47 0.53 -6.99
N HIS A 90 -5.79 -0.12 -5.89
CA HIS A 90 -7.03 0.09 -5.14
C HIS A 90 -7.09 1.50 -4.54
N CYS A 91 -5.97 2.02 -4.05
CA CYS A 91 -5.86 3.39 -3.58
C CYS A 91 -6.11 4.40 -4.71
N ILE A 92 -5.49 4.19 -5.88
CA ILE A 92 -5.69 5.03 -7.07
C ILE A 92 -7.16 5.01 -7.52
N GLN A 93 -7.75 3.82 -7.67
CA GLN A 93 -9.15 3.68 -8.08
C GLN A 93 -10.10 4.37 -7.10
N ARG A 94 -9.87 4.19 -5.79
CA ARG A 94 -10.69 4.83 -4.75
C ARG A 94 -10.51 6.35 -4.74
N ASN A 95 -9.29 6.84 -4.99
CA ASN A 95 -9.03 8.28 -5.16
C ASN A 95 -9.79 8.86 -6.37
N GLN A 96 -9.71 8.19 -7.53
CA GLN A 96 -10.42 8.59 -8.74
C GLN A 96 -11.95 8.56 -8.56
N ALA A 97 -12.48 7.50 -7.95
CA ALA A 97 -13.92 7.35 -7.69
C ALA A 97 -14.44 8.44 -6.75
N THR A 98 -13.66 8.78 -5.73
CA THR A 98 -14.04 9.84 -4.78
C THR A 98 -13.77 11.25 -5.32
N LYS A 99 -12.92 11.41 -6.34
CA LYS A 99 -12.45 12.72 -6.85
C LYS A 99 -12.00 13.65 -5.71
N GLY A 100 -11.32 13.08 -4.72
CA GLY A 100 -10.88 13.81 -3.52
C GLY A 100 -11.99 14.13 -2.50
N LYS A 101 -13.24 13.68 -2.67
CA LYS A 101 -14.31 13.88 -1.67
C LYS A 101 -13.99 13.27 -0.31
N ALA A 102 -13.32 12.12 -0.28
CA ALA A 102 -12.90 11.47 0.98
C ALA A 102 -11.85 12.31 1.71
N LEU A 103 -10.82 12.79 0.99
CA LEU A 103 -9.81 13.69 1.54
C LEU A 103 -10.43 15.01 2.03
N ARG A 104 -11.31 15.61 1.21
CA ARG A 104 -12.02 16.83 1.59
C ARG A 104 -12.86 16.63 2.85
N LYS A 105 -13.56 15.50 2.98
CA LYS A 105 -14.35 15.18 4.15
C LYS A 105 -13.47 15.09 5.39
N HIS A 106 -12.37 14.34 5.31
CA HIS A 106 -11.44 14.16 6.43
C HIS A 106 -10.80 15.50 6.87
N ILE A 107 -10.37 16.34 5.92
CA ILE A 107 -9.86 17.69 6.25
C ILE A 107 -10.95 18.55 6.91
N LEU A 108 -12.21 18.41 6.50
CA LEU A 108 -13.30 19.16 7.12
C LEU A 108 -13.54 18.72 8.57
N GLU A 109 -13.44 17.42 8.85
CA GLU A 109 -13.55 16.87 10.21
C GLU A 109 -12.40 17.36 11.09
N GLU A 110 -11.16 17.33 10.60
CA GLU A 110 -9.98 17.85 11.33
C GLU A 110 -10.09 19.36 11.62
N VAL A 111 -10.60 20.15 10.67
CA VAL A 111 -10.81 21.60 10.85
C VAL A 111 -11.97 21.88 11.81
N GLU A 112 -13.02 21.05 11.81
CA GLU A 112 -14.14 21.17 12.76
C GLU A 112 -13.67 20.90 14.20
N GLU A 113 -12.77 19.93 14.39
CA GLU A 113 -12.15 19.65 15.68
C GLU A 113 -11.20 20.79 16.13
N ALA A 114 -10.38 21.33 15.22
CA ALA A 114 -9.40 22.36 15.55
C ALA A 114 -9.99 23.78 15.70
N PHE A 115 -11.03 24.12 14.92
CA PHE A 115 -11.60 25.47 14.79
C PHE A 115 -13.15 25.45 14.66
N PRO A 116 -13.88 25.18 15.76
CA PRO A 116 -15.32 24.94 15.71
C PRO A 116 -16.15 26.20 15.35
N GLU A 117 -15.76 27.39 15.82
CA GLU A 117 -16.51 28.63 15.60
C GLU A 117 -16.39 29.13 14.14
N GLU A 118 -15.19 29.05 13.57
CA GLU A 118 -14.92 29.37 12.18
C GLU A 118 -15.58 28.36 11.23
N THR A 119 -15.66 27.09 11.63
CA THR A 119 -16.31 26.03 10.85
C THR A 119 -17.82 26.26 10.72
N GLU A 120 -18.51 26.67 11.80
CA GLU A 120 -19.93 27.02 11.75
C GLU A 120 -20.17 28.23 10.81
N THR A 121 -19.31 29.25 10.92
CA THR A 121 -19.37 30.44 10.04
C THR A 121 -19.20 30.05 8.56
N TYR A 122 -18.23 29.18 8.26
CA TYR A 122 -18.02 28.66 6.91
C TYR A 122 -19.24 27.86 6.40
N ARG A 123 -19.87 27.04 7.24
CA ARG A 123 -21.08 26.27 6.89
C ARG A 123 -22.26 27.18 6.57
N MET A 124 -22.46 28.24 7.35
CA MET A 124 -23.50 29.24 7.11
C MET A 124 -23.29 29.92 5.75
N LEU A 125 -22.08 30.43 5.49
CA LEU A 125 -21.75 31.11 4.23
C LEU A 125 -21.93 30.19 3.02
N ARG A 126 -21.45 28.95 3.12
CA ARG A 126 -21.59 27.95 2.06
C ARG A 126 -23.05 27.64 1.75
N THR A 127 -23.90 27.56 2.78
CA THR A 127 -25.33 27.29 2.61
C THR A 127 -26.03 28.47 1.92
N ALA A 128 -25.72 29.70 2.33
CA ALA A 128 -26.23 30.92 1.70
C ALA A 128 -25.84 31.00 0.22
N SER A 129 -24.57 30.79 -0.13
CA SER A 129 -24.09 30.82 -1.52
C SER A 129 -24.70 29.72 -2.39
N ALA A 130 -24.97 28.54 -1.83
CA ALA A 130 -25.63 27.45 -2.56
C ALA A 130 -27.11 27.75 -2.86
N LEU A 131 -27.83 28.37 -1.92
CA LEU A 131 -29.21 28.83 -2.11
C LEU A 131 -29.29 29.93 -3.16
N GLU A 132 -28.34 30.85 -3.16
CA GLU A 132 -28.24 31.93 -4.14
C GLU A 132 -27.96 31.40 -5.56
N SER A 133 -27.03 30.45 -5.70
CA SER A 133 -26.73 29.79 -6.99
C SER A 133 -27.92 29.01 -7.55
N ARG A 134 -28.75 28.40 -6.68
CA ARG A 134 -29.98 27.72 -7.12
C ARG A 134 -31.07 28.69 -7.55
N ARG A 135 -31.20 29.82 -6.86
CA ARG A 135 -32.17 30.87 -7.21
C ARG A 135 -31.85 31.48 -8.58
N SER A 136 -30.59 31.76 -8.87
CA SER A 136 -30.16 32.29 -10.18
C SER A 136 -30.33 31.27 -11.31
N ALA A 137 -30.11 29.97 -11.06
CA ALA A 137 -30.38 28.91 -12.04
C ALA A 137 -31.87 28.62 -12.29
N ALA A 138 -32.76 29.05 -11.39
CA ALA A 138 -34.22 28.83 -11.48
C ALA A 138 -35.00 30.01 -12.08
N GLN A 139 -34.34 31.13 -12.41
CA GLN A 139 -34.99 32.24 -13.11
C GLN A 139 -35.13 31.90 -14.62
N PRO A 140 -36.34 31.92 -15.20
CA PRO A 140 -36.51 31.80 -16.65
C PRO A 140 -35.86 33.00 -17.33
N ILE A 141 -35.05 32.79 -18.37
CA ILE A 141 -34.47 33.86 -19.18
C ILE A 141 -35.64 34.61 -19.87
N PRO A 142 -35.91 35.89 -19.57
CA PRO A 142 -36.93 36.64 -20.27
C PRO A 142 -36.35 37.10 -21.61
N GLY A 143 -36.84 36.50 -22.70
CA GLY A 143 -36.75 37.09 -24.04
C GLY A 143 -35.66 36.52 -24.96
N LEU A 144 -35.98 35.42 -25.65
CA LEU A 144 -35.61 35.25 -27.05
C LEU A 144 -36.84 34.73 -27.81
N SER A 145 -37.45 35.63 -28.57
CA SER A 145 -38.55 35.38 -29.50
C SER A 145 -38.09 34.45 -30.63
N ASN A 146 -38.96 33.51 -31.00
CA ASN A 146 -38.86 32.60 -32.14
C ASN A 146 -38.31 33.27 -33.42
N GLY A 147 -37.39 32.57 -34.08
CA GLY A 147 -36.96 32.82 -35.45
C GLY A 147 -36.70 31.48 -36.14
N ASP A 148 -37.72 31.00 -36.85
CA ASP A 148 -37.70 29.83 -37.73
C ASP A 148 -36.59 29.99 -38.78
N ALA A 149 -35.62 29.09 -38.81
CA ALA A 149 -34.65 28.97 -39.89
C ALA A 149 -34.44 27.49 -40.22
N ARG A 150 -35.42 26.96 -40.94
CA ARG A 150 -35.39 25.69 -41.67
C ARG A 150 -34.18 25.66 -42.62
N VAL A 151 -33.13 24.92 -42.30
CA VAL A 151 -32.05 24.58 -43.25
C VAL A 151 -32.30 23.19 -43.82
N LYS A 152 -32.50 23.13 -45.14
CA LYS A 152 -32.73 21.90 -45.91
C LYS A 152 -31.50 20.98 -45.90
N PRO A 153 -31.66 19.65 -46.00
CA PRO A 153 -30.56 18.75 -46.30
C PRO A 153 -30.32 18.73 -47.81
N GLU A 154 -29.11 19.10 -48.26
CA GLU A 154 -28.64 18.72 -49.59
C GLU A 154 -27.77 17.46 -49.50
N HIS A 155 -28.01 16.57 -50.47
CA HIS A 155 -27.47 15.24 -50.60
C HIS A 155 -26.65 15.18 -51.89
N THR A 156 -25.60 14.35 -51.86
CA THR A 156 -24.96 13.62 -52.98
C THR A 156 -23.86 14.31 -53.79
N GLY A 157 -22.77 13.57 -53.97
CA GLY A 157 -21.67 13.79 -54.90
C GLY A 157 -20.47 12.94 -54.54
#